data_AF-A0A0C2MQU5-F1
#
_entry.id   AF-A0A0C2MQU5-F1
#
_cell.length_a   1.000
_cell.length_b   1.000
_cell.length_c   1.000
_cell.angle_alpha   90.00
_cell.angle_beta   90.00
_cell.angle_gamma   90.00
#
_symmetry.space_group_name_H-M   'P 1'
#
loop_
_entity.id
_entity.type
_entity.pdbx_description
1 polymer ?
#
loop_
_entity_poly.entity_id
_entity_poly.type
_entity_poly.pdbx_seq_one_letter_code
_entity_poly.pdbx_strand_id
1 'polypeptide(L)'
;MKQGIDPVRPKNRTSHCMTSAREFLIVYGGFSEWCNEEHYGLWIYCTVSGVWRRYQTPIDSANASYESSICAGGMYIYIFGGVCFRDNSRQTNSLLSFDIANGTWKTIFPHSDVCDENTPPPMCGNLLFYHNEDLYVIGGLQGYRHVDTIYKFCLRTFTWSLIKQNEPKPPYNGRIFGTLFKNRFYRFGGSFITRPHGFRDVWTFDFSTNTWTARVTKSETQQFPGDRSEESFAFSSNFGYLSGGINQGTSTLYSDIWKFDLETLEWLKLDHVYEF
;
A
#
# COMPACT_ATOMS: atom_id res chain seq x y z
N MET A 1 18.88 20.05 -35.67
CA MET A 1 18.04 18.96 -35.14
C MET A 1 18.49 18.66 -33.72
N LYS A 2 17.69 19.05 -32.72
CA LYS A 2 17.96 18.69 -31.31
C LYS A 2 17.57 17.22 -31.14
N GLN A 3 18.54 16.34 -30.91
CA GLN A 3 18.27 15.01 -30.38
C GLN A 3 17.69 15.19 -28.97
N GLY A 4 16.38 14.98 -28.85
CA GLY A 4 15.70 14.97 -27.55
C GLY A 4 16.14 13.74 -26.79
N ILE A 5 16.93 13.94 -25.73
CA ILE A 5 17.12 12.92 -24.69
C ILE A 5 15.76 12.80 -24.01
N ASP A 6 15.05 11.72 -24.30
CA ASP A 6 13.79 11.39 -23.64
C ASP A 6 14.05 11.37 -22.11
N PRO A 7 13.30 12.12 -21.28
CA PRO A 7 13.58 12.17 -19.85
C PRO A 7 13.46 10.77 -19.25
N VAL A 8 14.52 10.35 -18.53
CA VAL A 8 14.59 9.06 -17.85
C VAL A 8 13.44 8.94 -16.86
N ARG A 9 12.40 8.18 -17.21
CA ARG A 9 11.17 8.00 -16.44
C ARG A 9 10.85 6.51 -16.27
N PRO A 10 10.07 6.11 -15.25
CA PRO A 10 9.66 4.72 -15.10
C PRO A 10 8.86 4.26 -16.32
N LYS A 11 9.18 3.07 -16.85
CA LYS A 11 8.33 2.35 -17.82
C LYS A 11 6.96 2.00 -17.19
N ASN A 12 5.97 1.78 -18.06
CA ASN A 12 4.63 1.28 -17.69
C ASN A 12 4.74 0.00 -16.86
N ARG A 13 3.92 -0.12 -15.82
CA ARG A 13 3.98 -1.21 -14.85
C ARG A 13 2.66 -1.37 -14.09
N THR A 14 2.35 -2.60 -13.69
CA THR A 14 1.27 -2.98 -12.79
C THR A 14 1.85 -3.50 -11.47
N SER A 15 1.00 -3.58 -10.43
CA SER A 15 1.36 -4.15 -9.11
C SER A 15 2.62 -3.58 -8.45
N HIS A 16 2.96 -2.34 -8.82
CA HIS A 16 3.93 -1.53 -8.13
C HIS A 16 3.31 -1.00 -6.83
N CYS A 17 4.16 -0.57 -5.92
CA CYS A 17 3.73 0.17 -4.74
C CYS A 17 4.26 1.61 -4.81
N MET A 18 3.50 2.51 -4.20
CA MET A 18 3.78 3.94 -4.26
C MET A 18 3.53 4.58 -2.90
N THR A 19 4.38 5.52 -2.53
CA THR A 19 4.17 6.38 -1.37
C THR A 19 4.60 7.81 -1.70
N SER A 20 4.39 8.72 -0.76
CA SER A 20 4.91 10.09 -0.86
C SER A 20 5.64 10.46 0.42
N ALA A 21 6.69 11.26 0.26
CA ALA A 21 7.43 11.85 1.38
C ALA A 21 7.79 13.28 0.98
N ARG A 22 7.21 14.26 1.67
CA ARG A 22 7.38 15.69 1.34
C ARG A 22 7.01 15.96 -0.13
N GLU A 23 7.88 16.60 -0.90
CA GLU A 23 7.73 16.88 -2.33
C GLU A 23 7.99 15.68 -3.25
N PHE A 24 8.26 14.49 -2.70
CA PHE A 24 8.63 13.32 -3.48
C PHE A 24 7.49 12.32 -3.62
N LEU A 25 7.22 11.94 -4.87
CA LEU A 25 6.43 10.75 -5.21
C LEU A 25 7.39 9.59 -5.45
N ILE A 26 7.16 8.46 -4.80
CA ILE A 26 8.12 7.37 -4.71
C ILE A 26 7.44 6.08 -5.17
N VAL A 27 7.98 5.47 -6.22
CA VAL A 27 7.44 4.27 -6.86
C VAL A 27 8.47 3.16 -6.77
N TYR A 28 8.07 2.00 -6.27
CA TYR A 28 8.92 0.82 -6.20
C TYR A 28 8.27 -0.36 -6.90
N GLY A 29 9.11 -1.15 -7.55
CA GLY A 29 8.68 -2.45 -8.05
C GLY A 29 7.77 -2.35 -9.27
N GLY A 30 6.94 -3.36 -9.39
CA GLY A 30 5.97 -3.58 -10.45
C GLY A 30 6.49 -4.48 -11.55
N PHE A 31 5.54 -4.94 -12.35
CA PHE A 31 5.75 -5.80 -13.50
C PHE A 31 5.20 -5.13 -14.74
N SER A 32 5.93 -5.22 -15.85
CA SER A 32 5.42 -4.77 -17.14
C SER A 32 5.02 -5.99 -17.97
N GLU A 33 3.73 -6.16 -18.18
CA GLU A 33 3.20 -7.23 -19.05
C GLU A 33 3.69 -7.08 -20.50
N TRP A 34 3.93 -5.85 -20.97
CA TRP A 34 4.31 -5.59 -22.36
C TRP A 34 5.73 -6.05 -22.69
N CYS A 35 6.66 -5.91 -21.76
CA CYS A 35 8.04 -6.36 -21.97
C CYS A 35 8.39 -7.61 -21.14
N ASN A 36 7.44 -8.14 -20.37
CA ASN A 36 7.64 -9.27 -19.46
C ASN A 36 8.84 -9.04 -18.52
N GLU A 37 8.99 -7.80 -18.03
CA GLU A 37 10.11 -7.37 -17.18
C GLU A 37 9.62 -6.95 -15.79
N GLU A 38 10.26 -7.47 -14.76
CA GLU A 38 10.17 -6.97 -13.39
C GLU A 38 11.06 -5.74 -13.19
N HIS A 39 10.56 -4.76 -12.43
CA HIS A 39 11.24 -3.49 -12.21
C HIS A 39 11.80 -3.36 -10.79
N TYR A 40 13.06 -3.73 -10.62
CA TYR A 40 13.78 -3.74 -9.33
C TYR A 40 14.40 -2.38 -8.96
N GLY A 41 13.69 -1.30 -9.19
CA GLY A 41 14.21 0.05 -8.98
C GLY A 41 13.23 0.91 -8.20
N LEU A 42 13.77 1.70 -7.28
CA LEU A 42 13.06 2.79 -6.64
C LEU A 42 13.17 4.02 -7.54
N TRP A 43 12.02 4.55 -7.94
CA TRP A 43 11.89 5.78 -8.69
C TRP A 43 11.39 6.87 -7.76
N ILE A 44 12.06 8.01 -7.77
CA ILE A 44 11.70 9.18 -6.98
C ILE A 44 11.46 10.34 -7.94
N TYR A 45 10.25 10.87 -7.93
CA TYR A 45 9.86 12.05 -8.68
C TYR A 45 9.71 13.23 -7.74
N CYS A 46 10.43 14.31 -8.01
CA CYS A 46 10.27 15.57 -7.29
C CYS A 46 9.15 16.38 -7.93
N THR A 47 8.03 16.58 -7.23
CA THR A 47 6.85 17.29 -7.74
C THR A 47 7.11 18.78 -7.96
N VAL A 48 8.13 19.35 -7.31
CA VAL A 48 8.54 20.75 -7.47
C VAL A 48 9.40 20.96 -8.72
N SER A 49 10.37 20.08 -8.97
CA SER A 49 11.30 20.23 -10.10
C SER A 49 10.89 19.47 -11.36
N GLY A 50 9.96 18.52 -11.26
CA GLY A 50 9.56 17.66 -12.37
C GLY A 50 10.60 16.61 -12.75
N VAL A 51 11.59 16.34 -11.89
CA VAL A 51 12.71 15.45 -12.21
C VAL A 51 12.52 14.08 -11.56
N TRP A 52 12.73 13.03 -12.38
CA TRP A 52 12.83 11.65 -11.93
C TRP A 52 14.27 11.27 -11.60
N ARG A 53 14.44 10.49 -10.53
CA ARG A 53 15.69 9.82 -10.16
C ARG A 53 15.43 8.34 -9.95
N ARG A 54 16.37 7.51 -10.38
CA ARG A 54 16.31 6.06 -10.21
C ARG A 54 17.41 5.61 -9.26
N TYR A 55 17.03 4.79 -8.29
CA TYR A 55 17.94 4.11 -7.39
C TYR A 55 17.79 2.60 -7.60
N GLN A 56 18.91 1.94 -7.88
CA GLN A 56 18.92 0.50 -8.04
C GLN A 56 18.85 -0.14 -6.65
N THR A 57 17.91 -1.06 -6.47
CA THR A 57 17.81 -1.83 -5.22
C THR A 57 19.01 -2.78 -5.11
N PRO A 58 19.59 -3.00 -3.91
CA PRO A 58 20.76 -3.86 -3.76
C PRO A 58 20.50 -5.22 -4.37
N ILE A 59 21.40 -5.75 -5.20
CA ILE A 59 21.18 -7.05 -5.84
C ILE A 59 21.39 -8.15 -4.78
N ASP A 60 20.35 -8.45 -4.03
CA ASP A 60 20.23 -9.65 -3.22
C ASP A 60 19.08 -10.50 -3.76
N SER A 61 19.25 -11.81 -3.74
CA SER A 61 18.31 -12.82 -4.27
C SER A 61 16.93 -12.81 -3.58
N ALA A 62 16.72 -11.96 -2.57
CA ALA A 62 15.48 -11.85 -1.79
C ALA A 62 14.64 -10.60 -2.13
N ASN A 63 14.99 -9.82 -3.15
CA ASN A 63 14.18 -8.67 -3.54
C ASN A 63 12.94 -9.11 -4.30
N ALA A 64 11.79 -9.02 -3.64
CA ALA A 64 10.52 -9.00 -4.31
C ALA A 64 10.24 -7.61 -4.87
N SER A 65 9.70 -7.57 -6.08
CA SER A 65 9.31 -6.32 -6.75
C SER A 65 7.81 -6.26 -7.04
N TYR A 66 7.12 -7.39 -6.98
CA TYR A 66 5.69 -7.49 -7.28
C TYR A 66 4.88 -7.56 -5.98
N GLU A 67 3.83 -6.75 -5.85
CA GLU A 67 2.93 -6.75 -4.67
C GLU A 67 3.65 -6.56 -3.32
N SER A 68 4.83 -5.93 -3.34
CA SER A 68 5.48 -5.41 -2.13
C SER A 68 4.67 -4.25 -1.56
N SER A 69 4.80 -3.98 -0.28
CA SER A 69 4.25 -2.79 0.35
C SER A 69 5.33 -1.75 0.62
N ILE A 70 4.94 -0.47 0.69
CA ILE A 70 5.85 0.67 0.87
C ILE A 70 5.23 1.72 1.77
N CYS A 71 6.04 2.32 2.64
CA CYS A 71 5.64 3.50 3.41
C CYS A 71 6.82 4.46 3.62
N ALA A 72 6.51 5.71 3.94
CA ALA A 72 7.49 6.69 4.37
C ALA A 72 7.43 6.87 5.90
N GLY A 73 8.61 7.01 6.53
CA GLY A 73 8.76 7.34 7.94
C GLY A 73 9.96 8.26 8.15
N GLY A 74 9.71 9.53 8.47
CA GLY A 74 10.76 10.54 8.56
C GLY A 74 11.48 10.77 7.21
N MET A 75 12.79 10.51 7.17
CA MET A 75 13.64 10.60 5.96
C MET A 75 13.87 9.25 5.28
N TYR A 76 13.17 8.21 5.73
CA TYR A 76 13.35 6.85 5.25
C TYR A 76 12.10 6.36 4.52
N ILE A 77 12.34 5.53 3.52
CA ILE A 77 11.32 4.72 2.86
C ILE A 77 11.51 3.29 3.27
N TYR A 78 10.43 2.62 3.65
CA TYR A 78 10.45 1.23 4.05
C TYR A 78 9.66 0.40 3.05
N ILE A 79 10.20 -0.76 2.68
CA ILE A 79 9.58 -1.69 1.74
C ILE A 79 9.57 -3.07 2.39
N PHE A 80 8.41 -3.74 2.35
CA PHE A 80 8.23 -5.04 2.96
C PHE A 80 7.58 -6.05 2.01
N GLY A 81 8.13 -7.26 2.00
CA GLY A 81 7.54 -8.42 1.33
C GLY A 81 7.39 -8.28 -0.18
N GLY A 82 6.44 -9.04 -0.72
CA GLY A 82 6.16 -9.16 -2.15
C GLY A 82 6.59 -10.51 -2.74
N VAL A 83 6.44 -10.65 -4.05
CA VAL A 83 6.83 -11.81 -4.87
C VAL A 83 8.04 -11.48 -5.75
N CYS A 84 8.95 -12.44 -5.89
CA CYS A 84 10.02 -12.44 -6.89
C CYS A 84 9.70 -13.48 -7.97
N PHE A 85 9.29 -13.05 -9.17
CA PHE A 85 8.93 -13.98 -10.24
C PHE A 85 10.14 -14.74 -10.79
N ARG A 86 11.31 -14.10 -10.86
CA ARG A 86 12.55 -14.76 -11.29
C ARG A 86 12.99 -15.92 -10.40
N ASP A 87 12.52 -15.95 -9.16
CA ASP A 87 12.84 -16.98 -8.18
C ASP A 87 11.63 -17.86 -7.90
N ASN A 88 11.03 -18.42 -8.96
CA ASN A 88 9.87 -19.31 -8.91
C ASN A 88 8.68 -18.72 -8.11
N SER A 89 8.43 -17.42 -8.25
CA SER A 89 7.41 -16.69 -7.48
C SER A 89 7.59 -16.79 -5.97
N ARG A 90 8.84 -16.86 -5.48
CA ARG A 90 9.14 -16.89 -4.04
C ARG A 90 8.67 -15.58 -3.40
N GLN A 91 7.90 -15.72 -2.33
CA GLN A 91 7.53 -14.62 -1.45
C GLN A 91 8.65 -14.30 -0.47
N THR A 92 8.69 -13.07 0.03
CA THR A 92 9.67 -12.67 1.05
C THR A 92 9.02 -11.98 2.24
N ASN A 93 9.72 -11.98 3.38
CA ASN A 93 9.46 -11.17 4.57
C ASN A 93 10.62 -10.21 4.86
N SER A 94 11.50 -9.98 3.89
CA SER A 94 12.56 -8.99 4.02
C SER A 94 11.96 -7.59 4.19
N LEU A 95 12.59 -6.81 5.06
CA LEU A 95 12.29 -5.42 5.30
C LEU A 95 13.50 -4.58 4.89
N LEU A 96 13.29 -3.73 3.90
CA LEU A 96 14.30 -2.82 3.35
C LEU A 96 14.01 -1.41 3.82
N SER A 97 15.06 -0.64 4.08
CA SER A 97 14.98 0.81 4.27
C SER A 97 15.84 1.53 3.22
N PHE A 98 15.36 2.65 2.73
CA PHE A 98 16.10 3.56 1.85
C PHE A 98 16.17 4.95 2.49
N ASP A 99 17.38 5.46 2.65
CA ASP A 99 17.65 6.82 3.12
C ASP A 99 17.57 7.80 1.94
N ILE A 100 16.57 8.68 1.97
CA ILE A 100 16.33 9.65 0.90
C ILE A 100 17.46 10.69 0.83
N ALA A 101 18.04 11.07 1.97
CA ALA A 101 19.06 12.12 2.04
C ALA A 101 20.39 11.64 1.45
N ASN A 102 20.79 10.41 1.79
CA ASN A 102 22.06 9.83 1.33
C ASN A 102 21.92 8.99 0.05
N GLY A 103 20.70 8.63 -0.34
CA GLY A 103 20.45 7.76 -1.49
C GLY A 103 20.93 6.34 -1.28
N THR A 104 20.92 5.85 -0.04
CA THR A 104 21.50 4.56 0.35
C THR A 104 20.45 3.57 0.82
N TRP A 105 20.70 2.30 0.55
CA TRP A 105 19.84 1.19 0.98
C TRP A 105 20.42 0.48 2.19
N LYS A 106 19.53 -0.10 2.99
CA LYS A 106 19.88 -1.02 4.08
C LYS A 106 18.80 -2.09 4.21
N THR A 107 19.23 -3.35 4.28
CA THR A 107 18.37 -4.45 4.71
C THR A 107 18.26 -4.40 6.23
N ILE A 108 17.09 -4.06 6.76
CA ILE A 108 16.86 -3.93 8.21
C ILE A 108 16.29 -5.20 8.83
N PHE A 109 15.69 -6.07 8.02
CA PHE A 109 15.36 -7.45 8.38
C PHE A 109 15.59 -8.34 7.16
N PRO A 110 16.56 -9.28 7.19
CA PRO A 110 16.79 -10.19 6.08
C PRO A 110 15.66 -11.20 5.93
N HIS A 111 15.53 -11.79 4.75
CA HIS A 111 14.59 -12.88 4.51
C HIS A 111 14.87 -14.07 5.43
N SER A 112 13.82 -14.67 5.97
CA SER A 112 13.91 -15.90 6.76
C SER A 112 12.71 -16.80 6.48
N ASP A 113 12.97 -18.05 6.12
CA ASP A 113 11.96 -19.11 6.04
C ASP A 113 11.54 -19.60 7.43
N VAL A 114 12.37 -19.39 8.45
CA VAL A 114 12.06 -19.71 9.85
C VAL A 114 11.33 -18.51 10.44
N CYS A 115 10.02 -18.65 10.64
CA CYS A 115 9.16 -17.66 11.27
C CYS A 115 8.51 -18.25 12.52
N ASP A 116 8.46 -17.46 13.59
CA ASP A 116 7.66 -17.76 14.78
C ASP A 116 6.33 -16.97 14.76
N GLU A 117 5.56 -17.06 15.84
CA GLU A 117 4.29 -16.33 15.95
C GLU A 117 4.45 -14.80 15.92
N ASN A 118 5.63 -14.28 16.25
CA ASN A 118 5.91 -12.85 16.36
C ASN A 118 6.44 -12.25 15.06
N THR A 119 6.90 -13.09 14.15
CA THR A 119 7.54 -12.68 12.90
C THR A 119 6.57 -12.88 11.73
N PRO A 120 6.43 -11.90 10.83
CA PRO A 120 5.62 -12.09 9.65
C PRO A 120 6.20 -13.20 8.76
N PRO A 121 5.35 -14.09 8.22
CA PRO A 121 5.79 -15.03 7.20
C PRO A 121 6.17 -14.30 5.91
N PRO A 122 6.90 -14.95 4.99
CA PRO A 122 7.00 -14.47 3.62
C PRO A 122 5.62 -14.27 3.01
N MET A 123 5.33 -13.06 2.53
CA MET A 123 3.98 -12.69 2.05
C MET A 123 3.99 -11.56 1.03
N CYS A 124 2.92 -11.42 0.27
CA CYS A 124 2.66 -10.31 -0.64
C CYS A 124 1.29 -9.67 -0.40
N GLY A 125 1.00 -8.54 -1.07
CA GLY A 125 -0.32 -7.91 -1.03
C GLY A 125 -0.71 -7.36 0.36
N ASN A 126 0.26 -7.22 1.26
CA ASN A 126 0.07 -6.66 2.60
C ASN A 126 0.05 -5.12 2.55
N LEU A 127 -0.32 -4.50 3.68
CA LEU A 127 -0.18 -3.06 3.86
C LEU A 127 0.89 -2.76 4.92
N LEU A 128 1.88 -1.95 4.55
CA LEU A 128 2.90 -1.42 5.45
C LEU A 128 2.61 0.05 5.76
N PHE A 129 2.72 0.44 7.02
CA PHE A 129 2.67 1.84 7.42
C PHE A 129 3.59 2.13 8.61
N TYR A 130 3.94 3.40 8.77
CA TYR A 130 4.74 3.91 9.88
C TYR A 130 3.82 4.59 10.90
N HIS A 131 3.98 4.28 12.18
CA HIS A 131 3.22 4.89 13.26
C HIS A 131 4.05 4.92 14.55
N ASN A 132 4.10 6.06 15.23
CA ASN A 132 4.79 6.22 16.53
C ASN A 132 6.21 5.61 16.55
N GLU A 133 7.04 5.93 15.56
CA GLU A 133 8.43 5.43 15.43
C GLU A 133 8.60 3.94 15.18
N ASP A 134 7.52 3.22 14.91
CA ASP A 134 7.53 1.80 14.58
C ASP A 134 6.85 1.54 13.23
N LEU A 135 7.11 0.37 12.66
CA LEU A 135 6.47 -0.06 11.41
C LEU A 135 5.42 -1.13 11.71
N TYR A 136 4.37 -1.13 10.92
CA TYR A 136 3.26 -2.06 11.06
C TYR A 136 2.95 -2.70 9.71
N VAL A 137 2.82 -4.02 9.70
CA VAL A 137 2.38 -4.79 8.54
C VAL A 137 1.02 -5.41 8.87
N ILE A 138 0.02 -5.14 8.04
CA ILE A 138 -1.34 -5.64 8.21
C ILE A 138 -1.73 -6.50 7.04
N GLY A 139 -2.17 -7.72 7.38
CA GLY A 139 -2.70 -8.70 6.44
C GLY A 139 -1.75 -9.09 5.32
N GLY A 140 -2.32 -9.59 4.21
CA GLY A 140 -1.58 -10.04 3.03
C GLY A 140 -1.91 -11.47 2.65
N LEU A 141 -1.07 -12.05 1.80
CA LEU A 141 -1.19 -13.41 1.29
C LEU A 141 0.13 -14.16 1.52
N GLN A 142 0.06 -15.27 2.25
CA GLN A 142 1.13 -16.26 2.37
C GLN A 142 0.78 -17.46 1.48
N GLY A 143 1.46 -17.59 0.34
CA GLY A 143 1.02 -18.46 -0.75
C GLY A 143 -0.42 -18.11 -1.14
N TYR A 144 -1.35 -19.02 -0.89
CA TYR A 144 -2.79 -18.83 -1.13
C TYR A 144 -3.60 -18.53 0.14
N ARG A 145 -2.94 -18.46 1.31
CA ARG A 145 -3.60 -18.25 2.59
C ARG A 145 -3.60 -16.76 2.94
N HIS A 146 -4.77 -16.23 3.26
CA HIS A 146 -4.90 -14.89 3.80
C HIS A 146 -4.29 -14.80 5.20
N VAL A 147 -3.47 -13.77 5.39
CA VAL A 147 -2.96 -13.35 6.70
C VAL A 147 -3.91 -12.28 7.23
N ASP A 148 -4.37 -12.44 8.48
CA ASP A 148 -5.34 -11.57 9.14
C ASP A 148 -4.75 -10.85 10.37
N THR A 149 -3.44 -10.95 10.53
CA THR A 149 -2.69 -10.45 11.69
C THR A 149 -2.08 -9.07 11.45
N ILE A 150 -1.69 -8.43 12.55
CA ILE A 150 -0.93 -7.18 12.55
C ILE A 150 0.42 -7.48 13.20
N TYR A 151 1.50 -7.29 12.44
CA TYR A 151 2.86 -7.36 12.96
C TYR A 151 3.41 -5.96 13.16
N LYS A 152 4.14 -5.76 14.24
CA LYS A 152 4.84 -4.52 14.56
C LYS A 152 6.35 -4.77 14.56
N PHE A 153 7.08 -3.99 13.79
CA PHE A 153 8.54 -3.95 13.81
C PHE A 153 9.02 -2.73 14.58
N CYS A 154 9.76 -2.96 15.66
CA CYS A 154 10.34 -1.87 16.44
C CYS A 154 11.63 -1.39 15.79
N LEU A 155 11.67 -0.14 15.31
CA LEU A 155 12.83 0.43 14.63
C LEU A 155 14.02 0.68 15.57
N ARG A 156 13.78 0.74 16.88
CA ARG A 156 14.83 0.91 17.89
C ARG A 156 15.56 -0.40 18.18
N THR A 157 14.83 -1.51 18.29
CA THR A 157 15.40 -2.82 18.66
C THR A 157 15.60 -3.74 17.47
N PHE A 158 15.07 -3.40 16.29
CA PHE A 158 15.05 -4.22 15.09
C PHE A 158 14.39 -5.59 15.29
N THR A 159 13.29 -5.61 16.06
CA THR A 159 12.56 -6.84 16.41
C THR A 159 11.09 -6.76 16.00
N TRP A 160 10.57 -7.86 15.49
CA TRP A 160 9.13 -8.04 15.25
C TRP A 160 8.39 -8.43 16.54
N SER A 161 7.10 -8.13 16.56
CA SER A 161 6.15 -8.54 17.59
C SER A 161 4.76 -8.69 16.99
N LEU A 162 3.99 -9.67 17.47
CA LEU A 162 2.59 -9.83 17.09
C LEU A 162 1.70 -8.89 17.90
N ILE A 163 0.85 -8.12 17.23
CA ILE A 163 -0.21 -7.35 17.88
C ILE A 163 -1.44 -8.24 18.01
N LYS A 164 -1.73 -8.70 19.23
CA LYS A 164 -2.93 -9.48 19.52
C LYS A 164 -4.18 -8.62 19.30
N GLN A 165 -4.97 -8.96 18.30
CA GLN A 165 -6.23 -8.30 17.98
C GLN A 165 -7.38 -8.97 18.74
N ASN A 166 -8.26 -8.17 19.31
CA ASN A 166 -9.50 -8.62 19.90
C ASN A 166 -10.58 -8.77 18.83
N GLU A 167 -11.46 -9.75 18.99
CA GLU A 167 -12.63 -9.94 18.12
C GLU A 167 -13.68 -8.82 18.33
N PRO A 168 -14.48 -8.48 17.30
CA PRO A 168 -14.48 -9.07 15.95
C PRO A 168 -13.37 -8.50 15.05
N LYS A 169 -12.83 -9.31 14.14
CA LYS A 169 -11.92 -8.84 13.07
C LYS A 169 -12.62 -8.56 11.74
N PRO A 170 -12.12 -7.61 10.91
CA PRO A 170 -12.57 -7.47 9.53
C PRO A 170 -12.19 -8.70 8.69
N PRO A 171 -12.93 -9.00 7.62
CA PRO A 171 -12.53 -10.02 6.66
C PRO A 171 -11.28 -9.56 5.89
N TYR A 172 -10.28 -10.43 5.79
CA TYR A 172 -9.05 -10.20 5.03
C TYR A 172 -9.12 -10.98 3.72
N ASN A 173 -9.82 -10.47 2.72
CA ASN A 173 -10.08 -11.19 1.47
C ASN A 173 -9.69 -10.41 0.21
N GLY A 174 -8.69 -9.53 0.27
CA GLY A 174 -8.25 -8.73 -0.87
C GLY A 174 -7.19 -7.69 -0.54
N ARG A 175 -6.88 -6.82 -1.51
CA ARG A 175 -5.94 -5.71 -1.36
C ARG A 175 -6.41 -4.73 -0.30
N ILE A 176 -5.54 -4.39 0.64
CA ILE A 176 -5.86 -3.52 1.76
C ILE A 176 -5.32 -2.12 1.49
N PHE A 177 -6.17 -1.12 1.70
CA PHE A 177 -5.77 0.27 1.77
C PHE A 177 -6.05 0.81 3.17
N GLY A 178 -5.31 1.81 3.59
CA GLY A 178 -5.63 2.47 4.84
C GLY A 178 -4.72 3.61 5.20
N THR A 179 -5.15 4.34 6.23
CA THR A 179 -4.44 5.51 6.74
C THR A 179 -4.67 5.67 8.23
N LEU A 180 -3.79 6.42 8.88
CA LEU A 180 -3.92 6.79 10.28
C LEU A 180 -4.63 8.13 10.40
N PHE A 181 -5.60 8.20 11.29
CA PHE A 181 -6.26 9.45 11.67
C PHE A 181 -6.62 9.42 13.14
N LYS A 182 -6.19 10.45 13.89
CA LYS A 182 -6.41 10.57 15.35
C LYS A 182 -6.08 9.27 16.11
N ASN A 183 -4.91 8.69 15.85
CA ASN A 183 -4.42 7.44 16.46
C ASN A 183 -5.30 6.19 16.22
N ARG A 184 -6.15 6.22 15.19
CA ARG A 184 -6.90 5.05 14.70
C ARG A 184 -6.49 4.74 13.28
N PHE A 185 -6.36 3.47 12.96
CA PHE A 185 -6.09 3.04 11.59
C PHE A 185 -7.43 2.78 10.88
N TYR A 186 -7.67 3.46 9.77
CA TYR A 186 -8.85 3.32 8.93
C TYR A 186 -8.53 2.39 7.76
N ARG A 187 -9.30 1.32 7.64
CA ARG A 187 -9.12 0.28 6.63
C ARG A 187 -10.18 0.39 5.53
N PHE A 188 -9.72 0.46 4.30
CA PHE A 188 -10.52 0.46 3.08
C PHE A 188 -10.18 -0.75 2.19
N GLY A 189 -11.12 -1.11 1.32
CA GLY A 189 -11.00 -2.26 0.43
C GLY A 189 -10.96 -3.59 1.19
N GLY A 190 -10.09 -4.48 0.74
CA GLY A 190 -9.85 -5.76 1.37
C GLY A 190 -10.76 -6.89 0.91
N SER A 191 -11.41 -6.75 -0.24
CA SER A 191 -12.11 -7.83 -0.93
C SER A 191 -11.70 -7.89 -2.41
N PHE A 192 -11.32 -9.08 -2.89
CA PHE A 192 -11.05 -9.34 -4.31
C PHE A 192 -12.33 -9.36 -5.14
N ILE A 193 -13.45 -9.68 -4.47
CA ILE A 193 -14.76 -9.75 -5.08
C ILE A 193 -15.50 -8.46 -4.74
N THR A 194 -16.26 -7.97 -5.71
CA THR A 194 -17.18 -6.86 -5.49
C THR A 194 -18.17 -7.18 -4.37
N ARG A 195 -18.04 -6.50 -3.22
CA ARG A 195 -18.97 -6.63 -2.08
C ARG A 195 -20.13 -5.66 -2.26
N PRO A 196 -21.39 -6.13 -2.25
CA PRO A 196 -22.55 -5.24 -2.24
C PRO A 196 -22.48 -4.25 -1.08
N HIS A 197 -22.61 -2.96 -1.40
CA HIS A 197 -22.55 -1.87 -0.42
C HIS A 197 -21.22 -1.78 0.34
N GLY A 198 -20.12 -2.17 -0.29
CA GLY A 198 -18.80 -2.28 0.34
C GLY A 198 -18.23 -0.96 0.91
N PHE A 199 -18.77 0.19 0.50
CA PHE A 199 -18.35 1.51 0.95
C PHE A 199 -19.27 2.12 2.02
N ARG A 200 -20.32 1.42 2.45
CA ARG A 200 -21.25 1.91 3.48
C ARG A 200 -20.71 1.76 4.90
N ASP A 201 -19.68 0.95 5.09
CA ASP A 201 -18.96 0.82 6.35
C ASP A 201 -17.44 1.00 6.14
N VAL A 202 -16.76 1.35 7.22
CA VAL A 202 -15.29 1.39 7.29
C VAL A 202 -14.85 0.73 8.58
N TRP A 203 -13.82 -0.11 8.50
CA TRP A 203 -13.24 -0.74 9.67
C TRP A 203 -12.15 0.15 10.26
N THR A 204 -12.21 0.40 11.56
CA THR A 204 -11.18 1.16 12.28
C THR A 204 -10.51 0.30 13.33
N PHE A 205 -9.19 0.34 13.42
CA PHE A 205 -8.41 -0.31 14.48
C PHE A 205 -7.93 0.72 15.50
N ASP A 206 -8.15 0.41 16.77
CA ASP A 206 -7.67 1.19 17.91
C ASP A 206 -6.45 0.51 18.53
N PHE A 207 -5.29 1.17 18.49
CA PHE A 207 -4.04 0.63 19.03
C PHE A 207 -4.01 0.60 20.57
N SER A 208 -4.88 1.36 21.25
CA SER A 208 -4.92 1.38 22.72
C SER A 208 -5.67 0.18 23.30
N THR A 209 -6.71 -0.27 22.60
CA THR A 209 -7.54 -1.42 23.00
C THR A 209 -7.28 -2.67 22.16
N ASN A 210 -6.50 -2.55 21.08
CA ASN A 210 -6.30 -3.58 20.05
C ASN A 210 -7.60 -4.15 19.48
N THR A 211 -8.63 -3.32 19.35
CA THR A 211 -9.95 -3.73 18.84
C THR A 211 -10.23 -3.12 17.49
N TRP A 212 -10.81 -3.92 16.60
CA TRP A 212 -11.44 -3.43 15.39
C TRP A 212 -12.90 -3.00 15.66
N THR A 213 -13.38 -2.02 14.91
CA THR A 213 -14.76 -1.56 14.99
C THR A 213 -15.24 -1.17 13.59
N ALA A 214 -16.35 -1.75 13.15
CA ALA A 214 -17.04 -1.33 11.94
C ALA A 214 -17.83 -0.04 12.23
N ARG A 215 -17.64 0.98 11.41
CA ARG A 215 -18.35 2.27 11.53
C ARG A 215 -19.11 2.55 10.25
N VAL A 216 -20.36 2.99 10.40
CA VAL A 216 -21.21 3.36 9.27
C VAL A 216 -20.70 4.68 8.68
N THR A 217 -20.55 4.71 7.37
CA THR A 217 -20.21 5.91 6.60
C THR A 217 -21.48 6.65 6.19
N LYS A 218 -21.32 7.92 5.82
CA LYS A 218 -22.42 8.84 5.51
C LYS A 218 -22.25 9.43 4.13
N SER A 219 -23.32 10.00 3.60
CA SER A 219 -23.28 10.93 2.47
C SER A 219 -24.50 11.83 2.55
N GLU A 220 -24.32 13.15 2.56
CA GLU A 220 -25.45 14.09 2.50
C GLU A 220 -26.29 13.88 1.23
N THR A 221 -25.64 13.56 0.11
CA THR A 221 -26.29 13.31 -1.18
C THR A 221 -26.95 11.93 -1.30
N GLN A 222 -26.82 11.08 -0.28
CA GLN A 222 -27.23 9.66 -0.31
C GLN A 222 -26.54 8.84 -1.43
N GLN A 223 -25.43 9.33 -1.97
CA GLN A 223 -24.64 8.64 -2.97
C GLN A 223 -23.37 8.05 -2.36
N PHE A 224 -22.96 6.87 -2.84
CA PHE A 224 -21.75 6.19 -2.42
C PHE A 224 -20.98 5.74 -3.66
N PRO A 225 -19.67 5.47 -3.54
CA PRO A 225 -18.96 4.80 -4.61
C PRO A 225 -19.67 3.49 -4.97
N GLY A 226 -19.90 3.27 -6.26
CA GLY A 226 -20.46 2.01 -6.75
C GLY A 226 -19.53 0.83 -6.38
N ASP A 227 -20.11 -0.35 -6.14
CA ASP A 227 -19.34 -1.51 -5.74
C ASP A 227 -18.28 -1.87 -6.79
N ARG A 228 -17.02 -1.96 -6.34
CA ARG A 228 -15.83 -2.16 -7.20
C ARG A 228 -14.70 -2.87 -6.43
N SER A 229 -13.78 -3.47 -7.18
CA SER A 229 -12.48 -3.97 -6.73
C SER A 229 -11.37 -3.35 -7.59
N GLU A 230 -10.10 -3.61 -7.26
CA GLU A 230 -8.92 -3.06 -7.96
C GLU A 230 -8.88 -1.52 -8.00
N GLU A 231 -9.56 -0.90 -7.05
CA GLU A 231 -9.55 0.54 -6.86
C GLU A 231 -8.20 1.06 -6.37
N SER A 232 -8.02 2.37 -6.46
CA SER A 232 -6.87 3.07 -5.91
C SER A 232 -7.29 4.08 -4.87
N PHE A 233 -6.53 4.12 -3.77
CA PHE A 233 -6.68 5.12 -2.71
C PHE A 233 -5.44 5.99 -2.60
N ALA A 234 -5.66 7.29 -2.39
CA ALA A 234 -4.67 8.24 -1.92
C ALA A 234 -5.18 8.92 -0.65
N PHE A 235 -4.29 9.19 0.30
CA PHE A 235 -4.67 9.78 1.58
C PHE A 235 -3.92 11.08 1.83
N SER A 236 -4.63 12.02 2.44
CA SER A 236 -4.13 13.26 3.02
C SER A 236 -4.34 13.22 4.53
N SER A 237 -4.04 14.31 5.25
CA SER A 237 -4.19 14.36 6.70
C SER A 237 -5.61 14.04 7.18
N ASN A 238 -6.64 14.55 6.49
CA ASN A 238 -8.03 14.45 6.92
C ASN A 238 -8.92 13.71 5.92
N PHE A 239 -8.43 13.47 4.71
CA PHE A 239 -9.25 12.94 3.62
C PHE A 239 -8.61 11.74 2.93
N GLY A 240 -9.43 10.77 2.55
CA GLY A 240 -9.10 9.76 1.55
C GLY A 240 -9.69 10.13 0.19
N TYR A 241 -9.04 9.71 -0.88
CA TYR A 241 -9.49 9.88 -2.26
C TYR A 241 -9.49 8.52 -2.93
N LEU A 242 -10.64 8.13 -3.47
CA LEU A 242 -10.87 6.88 -4.17
C LEU A 242 -11.06 7.18 -5.66
N SER A 243 -10.40 6.42 -6.53
CA SER A 243 -10.68 6.42 -7.96
C SER A 243 -10.39 5.07 -8.59
N GLY A 244 -10.86 4.90 -9.82
CA GLY A 244 -10.63 3.69 -10.60
C GLY A 244 -11.45 2.51 -10.10
N GLY A 245 -10.98 1.33 -10.47
CA GLY A 245 -11.56 0.04 -10.11
C GLY A 245 -12.56 -0.49 -11.13
N ILE A 246 -12.94 -1.75 -10.93
CA ILE A 246 -13.86 -2.49 -11.78
C ILE A 246 -14.94 -3.16 -10.94
N ASN A 247 -16.18 -3.16 -11.42
CA ASN A 247 -17.19 -4.07 -10.92
C ASN A 247 -17.11 -5.39 -11.71
N GLN A 248 -16.60 -6.46 -11.09
CA GLN A 248 -16.37 -7.72 -11.81
C GLN A 248 -17.67 -8.37 -12.31
N GLY A 249 -18.77 -8.20 -11.58
CA GLY A 249 -20.07 -8.78 -11.96
C GLY A 249 -20.72 -8.13 -13.18
N THR A 250 -20.44 -6.85 -13.42
CA THR A 250 -21.01 -6.07 -14.55
C THR A 250 -19.96 -5.67 -15.60
N SER A 251 -18.68 -5.92 -15.32
CA SER A 251 -17.53 -5.43 -16.10
C SER A 251 -17.46 -3.91 -16.25
N THR A 252 -18.10 -3.16 -15.35
CA THR A 252 -18.08 -1.69 -15.37
C THR A 252 -16.75 -1.16 -14.86
N LEU A 253 -16.05 -0.37 -15.68
CA LEU A 253 -14.85 0.37 -15.28
C LEU A 253 -15.23 1.74 -14.74
N TYR A 254 -14.59 2.14 -13.65
CA TYR A 254 -14.83 3.42 -13.02
C TYR A 254 -13.67 4.40 -13.23
N SER A 255 -14.01 5.67 -13.42
CA SER A 255 -13.06 6.80 -13.51
C SER A 255 -13.50 8.00 -12.67
N ASP A 256 -14.59 7.85 -11.91
CA ASP A 256 -15.04 8.83 -10.93
C ASP A 256 -14.04 9.00 -9.80
N ILE A 257 -14.10 10.15 -9.13
CA ILE A 257 -13.29 10.43 -7.94
C ILE A 257 -14.23 10.70 -6.78
N TRP A 258 -13.95 10.04 -5.67
CA TRP A 258 -14.66 10.20 -4.42
C TRP A 258 -13.71 10.70 -3.35
N LYS A 259 -14.18 11.63 -2.55
CA LYS A 259 -13.52 12.12 -1.35
C LYS A 259 -14.20 11.51 -0.12
N PHE A 260 -13.40 10.99 0.80
CA PHE A 260 -13.83 10.50 2.10
C PHE A 260 -13.28 11.39 3.20
N ASP A 261 -14.15 11.94 4.05
CA ASP A 261 -13.76 12.69 5.25
C ASP A 261 -13.57 11.73 6.44
N LEU A 262 -12.35 11.67 6.98
CA LEU A 262 -12.00 10.76 8.09
C LEU A 262 -12.57 11.23 9.44
N GLU A 263 -12.93 12.51 9.57
CA GLU A 263 -13.57 13.06 10.77
C GLU A 263 -15.05 12.73 10.80
N THR A 264 -15.77 13.03 9.71
CA THR A 264 -17.24 12.88 9.64
C THR A 264 -17.69 11.50 9.15
N LEU A 265 -16.77 10.73 8.57
CA LEU A 265 -16.99 9.48 7.84
C LEU A 265 -17.88 9.64 6.62
N GLU A 266 -17.74 10.77 5.93
CA GLU A 266 -18.60 11.14 4.82
C GLU A 266 -17.95 10.91 3.45
N TRP A 267 -18.72 10.32 2.53
CA TRP A 267 -18.41 10.24 1.11
C TRP A 267 -19.04 11.39 0.33
N LEU A 268 -18.20 12.07 -0.46
CA LEU A 268 -18.59 13.09 -1.41
C LEU A 268 -18.03 12.73 -2.80
N LYS A 269 -18.90 12.65 -3.81
CA LYS A 269 -18.46 12.53 -5.19
C LYS A 269 -17.89 13.87 -5.64
N LEU A 270 -16.71 13.86 -6.24
CA LEU A 270 -16.11 15.06 -6.81
C LEU A 270 -16.52 15.16 -8.28
N ASP A 271 -17.02 16.33 -8.68
CA ASP A 271 -17.28 16.62 -10.08
C ASP A 271 -15.94 16.86 -10.77
N HIS A 272 -15.56 15.95 -11.67
CA HIS A 272 -14.47 16.19 -12.61
C HIS A 272 -15.05 16.66 -13.94
N VAL A 273 -14.87 17.94 -14.23
CA VAL A 273 -14.98 18.47 -15.58
C VAL A 273 -13.62 18.28 -16.24
N TYR A 274 -13.55 17.46 -17.28
CA TYR A 274 -12.38 17.47 -18.17
C TYR A 274 -12.41 18.78 -18.95
N GLU A 275 -11.58 19.74 -18.57
CA GLU A 275 -11.15 20.78 -19.49
C GLU A 275 -9.87 20.27 -20.18
N PHE A 276 -10.02 19.87 -21.45
CA PHE A 276 -8.90 19.59 -22.35
C PHE A 276 -8.43 20.88 -23.02
#